data_AF-A0A0D5C1V5-F1
#
_entry.id   AF-A0A0D5C1V5-F1
#
_cell.length_a   1.000
_cell.length_b   1.000
_cell.length_c   1.000
_cell.angle_alpha   90.00
_cell.angle_beta   90.00
_cell.angle_gamma   90.00
#
_symmetry.space_group_name_H-M   'P 1'
#
loop_
_entity.id
_entity.type
_entity.pdbx_description
1 polymer ?
#
loop_
_entity_poly.entity_id
_entity_poly.type
_entity_poly.pdbx_seq_one_letter_code
_entity_poly.pdbx_strand_id
1 'polypeptide(L)'
;MALPKKLQRPHGITIVAIWFVLEGIYYFYTHSIGMFGGANLLEIFADDLVQNSLTAYGLGLAMFNFVVAWAFWDGKAWIRIPTIIVLSTSVIVTWILFSFQLASAFESILSTALTGVVIIYLLKSSVKKYFEQCNSGF
;
A
#
# COMPACT_ATOMS: atom_id res chain seq x y z
N MET A 1 -2.32 28.13 31.13
CA MET A 1 -2.80 27.62 29.83
C MET A 1 -1.78 26.61 29.34
N ALA A 2 -2.01 25.31 29.53
CA ALA A 2 -1.06 24.28 29.11
C ALA A 2 -1.18 24.11 27.59
N LEU A 3 -0.08 24.34 26.87
CA LEU A 3 0.01 24.03 25.44
C LEU A 3 -0.38 22.55 25.23
N PRO A 4 -1.25 22.21 24.26
CA PRO A 4 -1.52 20.82 23.96
C PRO A 4 -0.20 20.16 23.61
N LYS A 5 0.12 19.05 24.29
CA LYS A 5 1.27 18.20 23.92
C LYS A 5 1.11 17.89 22.43
N LYS A 6 1.97 18.47 21.58
CA LYS A 6 2.08 18.07 20.17
C LYS A 6 2.19 16.56 20.18
N LEU A 7 1.20 15.89 19.59
CA LEU A 7 1.15 14.44 19.55
C LEU A 7 2.40 13.98 18.80
N GLN A 8 3.40 13.47 19.51
CA GLN A 8 4.65 13.10 18.89
C GLN A 8 4.40 11.83 18.10
N ARG A 9 4.51 11.95 16.78
CA ARG A 9 4.27 10.84 15.88
C ARG A 9 5.23 9.69 16.15
N PRO A 10 4.76 8.45 16.30
CA PRO A 10 5.62 7.29 16.43
C PRO A 10 6.53 7.17 15.20
N HIS A 11 7.84 7.03 15.42
CA HIS A 11 8.82 6.86 14.34
C HIS A 11 8.44 5.72 13.38
N GLY A 12 7.84 4.65 13.89
CA GLY A 12 7.38 3.52 13.07
C GLY A 12 6.27 3.90 12.06
N ILE A 13 5.40 4.88 12.35
CA ILE A 13 4.40 5.35 11.37
C ILE A 13 5.08 6.13 10.25
N THR A 14 6.15 6.88 10.56
CA THR A 14 6.94 7.57 9.53
C THR A 14 7.66 6.58 8.63
N ILE A 15 8.30 5.55 9.21
CA ILE A 15 8.97 4.49 8.45
C ILE A 15 7.99 3.76 7.55
N VAL A 16 6.82 3.37 8.09
CA VAL A 16 5.77 2.71 7.31
C VAL A 16 5.23 3.63 6.21
N ALA A 17 5.04 4.93 6.47
CA ALA A 17 4.62 5.86 5.42
C ALA A 17 5.64 5.97 4.27
N ILE A 18 6.93 6.02 4.59
CA ILE A 18 8.00 6.02 3.58
C ILE A 18 7.99 4.71 2.78
N TRP A 19 7.82 3.57 3.46
CA TRP A 19 7.67 2.27 2.81
C TRP A 19 6.52 2.28 1.78
N PHE A 20 5.35 2.81 2.16
CA PHE A 20 4.22 2.96 1.23
C PHE A 20 4.51 3.86 0.03
N VAL A 21 5.30 4.92 0.20
CA VAL A 21 5.74 5.75 -0.94
C VAL A 21 6.63 4.95 -1.88
N LEU A 22 7.61 4.23 -1.35
CA LEU A 22 8.53 3.42 -2.16
C LEU A 22 7.80 2.31 -2.92
N GLU A 23 6.89 1.60 -2.25
CA GLU A 23 6.00 0.63 -2.88
C GLU A 23 5.11 1.27 -3.94
N GLY A 24 4.51 2.43 -3.64
CA GLY A 24 3.71 3.19 -4.61
C GLY A 24 4.48 3.54 -5.88
N ILE A 25 5.72 4.02 -5.74
CA ILE A 25 6.62 4.30 -6.87
C ILE A 25 6.95 3.02 -7.64
N TYR A 26 7.27 1.93 -6.94
CA TYR A 26 7.61 0.65 -7.55
C TYR A 26 6.45 0.08 -8.38
N TYR A 27 5.24 0.01 -7.81
CA TYR A 27 4.05 -0.46 -8.52
C TYR A 27 3.68 0.45 -9.68
N PHE A 28 3.78 1.77 -9.49
CA PHE A 28 3.52 2.72 -10.56
C PHE A 28 4.50 2.52 -11.72
N TYR A 29 5.80 2.43 -11.45
CA TYR A 29 6.81 2.23 -12.49
C TYR A 29 6.61 0.91 -13.24
N THR A 30 6.51 -0.21 -12.52
CA THR A 30 6.39 -1.55 -13.12
C THR A 30 5.14 -1.73 -13.97
N HIS A 31 4.02 -1.10 -13.59
CA HIS A 31 2.74 -1.25 -14.29
C HIS A 31 2.41 -0.09 -15.24
N SER A 32 3.28 0.92 -15.36
CA SER A 32 3.09 2.05 -16.30
C SER A 32 3.98 2.00 -17.54
N ILE A 33 4.99 1.12 -17.58
CA ILE A 33 5.94 1.00 -18.72
C ILE A 33 5.23 0.71 -20.04
N GLY A 34 4.13 -0.05 -20.04
CA GLY A 34 3.29 -0.25 -21.23
C GLY A 34 2.50 0.99 -21.67
N MET A 35 2.11 1.85 -20.73
CA MET A 35 1.31 3.07 -21.00
C MET A 35 2.12 4.24 -21.55
N PHE A 36 3.38 4.39 -21.13
CA PHE A 36 4.23 5.51 -21.56
C PHE A 36 5.27 5.13 -22.63
N GLY A 37 5.42 3.83 -22.94
CA GLY A 37 6.34 3.29 -23.94
C GLY A 37 5.86 3.38 -25.40
N GLY A 38 4.71 4.01 -25.67
CA GLY A 38 4.22 4.24 -27.03
C GLY A 38 3.14 3.27 -27.53
N ALA A 39 2.65 2.35 -26.69
CA ALA A 39 1.42 1.62 -27.01
C ALA A 39 0.23 2.57 -26.89
N ASN A 40 -0.64 2.59 -27.90
CA ASN A 40 -1.85 3.40 -27.84
C ASN A 40 -2.71 2.92 -26.65
N LEU A 41 -3.40 3.83 -25.95
CA LEU A 41 -4.37 3.46 -24.90
C LEU A 41 -5.33 2.35 -25.38
N LEU A 42 -5.66 2.36 -26.67
CA LEU A 42 -6.51 1.39 -27.35
C LEU A 42 -5.84 0.02 -27.59
N GLU A 43 -4.52 -0.04 -27.74
CA GLU A 43 -3.74 -1.30 -27.83
C GLU A 43 -3.60 -1.97 -26.47
N ILE A 44 -3.49 -1.19 -25.39
CA ILE A 44 -3.60 -1.71 -24.03
C ILE A 44 -4.97 -2.39 -23.88
N PHE A 45 -6.07 -1.73 -24.22
CA PHE A 45 -7.40 -2.35 -24.17
C PHE A 45 -7.66 -3.46 -25.22
N ALA A 46 -6.78 -3.64 -26.20
CA ALA A 46 -6.87 -4.71 -27.20
C ALA A 46 -6.11 -5.98 -26.78
N ASP A 47 -5.31 -5.92 -25.72
CA ASP A 47 -4.56 -7.04 -25.16
C ASP A 47 -5.40 -7.93 -24.23
N ASP A 48 -4.89 -9.13 -23.92
CA ASP A 48 -5.56 -10.17 -23.13
C ASP A 48 -6.17 -9.61 -21.82
N LEU A 49 -7.45 -9.95 -21.56
CA LEU A 49 -8.25 -9.44 -20.43
C LEU A 49 -7.50 -9.58 -19.08
N VAL A 50 -6.70 -10.63 -18.97
CA VAL A 50 -5.88 -10.94 -17.79
C VAL A 50 -4.78 -9.90 -17.58
N GLN A 51 -4.02 -9.54 -18.63
CA GLN A 51 -2.92 -8.57 -18.53
C GLN A 51 -3.43 -7.16 -18.21
N ASN A 52 -4.55 -6.77 -18.82
CA ASN A 52 -5.21 -5.49 -18.54
C ASN A 52 -5.71 -5.39 -17.10
N SER A 53 -6.29 -6.47 -16.59
CA SER A 53 -6.77 -6.53 -15.20
C SER A 53 -5.62 -6.45 -14.20
N LEU A 54 -4.49 -7.11 -14.48
CA LEU A 54 -3.28 -7.06 -13.65
C LEU A 54 -2.66 -5.65 -13.65
N THR A 55 -2.59 -5.02 -14.82
CA THR A 55 -2.06 -3.66 -14.97
C THR A 55 -2.91 -2.65 -14.20
N ALA A 56 -4.24 -2.70 -14.37
CA ALA A 56 -5.17 -1.86 -13.64
C ALA A 56 -5.11 -2.09 -12.12
N TYR A 57 -4.99 -3.35 -11.69
CA TYR A 57 -4.81 -3.70 -10.28
C TYR A 57 -3.53 -3.09 -9.70
N GLY A 58 -2.38 -3.25 -10.37
CA GLY A 58 -1.10 -2.71 -9.92
C GLY A 58 -1.09 -1.18 -9.83
N LEU A 59 -1.66 -0.49 -10.82
CA LEU A 59 -1.82 0.97 -10.79
C LEU A 59 -2.77 1.42 -9.68
N GLY A 60 -3.88 0.71 -9.47
CA GLY A 60 -4.78 0.97 -8.35
C GLY A 60 -4.08 0.82 -7.00
N LEU A 61 -3.24 -0.20 -6.86
CA LEU A 61 -2.42 -0.42 -5.67
C LEU A 61 -1.42 0.72 -5.45
N ALA A 62 -0.77 1.19 -6.52
CA ALA A 62 0.15 2.31 -6.47
C ALA A 62 -0.52 3.58 -5.96
N MET A 63 -1.69 3.92 -6.52
CA MET A 63 -2.48 5.08 -6.08
C MET A 63 -2.91 4.93 -4.62
N PHE A 64 -3.38 3.74 -4.23
CA PHE A 64 -3.76 3.47 -2.86
C PHE A 64 -2.60 3.65 -1.89
N ASN A 65 -1.40 3.19 -2.24
CA ASN A 65 -0.20 3.34 -1.43
C ASN A 65 0.14 4.83 -1.18
N PHE A 66 0.00 5.70 -2.19
CA PHE A 66 0.17 7.15 -1.99
C PHE A 66 -0.88 7.75 -1.06
N VAL A 67 -2.15 7.33 -1.18
CA VAL A 67 -3.23 7.75 -0.28
C VAL A 67 -2.92 7.32 1.16
N VAL A 68 -2.43 6.10 1.36
CA VAL A 68 -2.04 5.58 2.67
C VAL A 68 -0.88 6.39 3.26
N ALA A 69 0.16 6.66 2.47
CA ALA A 69 1.29 7.48 2.92
C ALA A 69 0.84 8.88 3.36
N TRP A 70 0.02 9.55 2.55
CA TRP A 70 -0.57 10.85 2.89
C TRP A 70 -1.42 10.78 4.17
N ALA A 71 -2.30 9.79 4.27
CA ALA A 71 -3.19 9.64 5.40
C ALA A 71 -2.44 9.32 6.70
N PHE A 72 -1.36 8.53 6.63
CA PHE A 72 -0.45 8.36 7.76
C PHE A 72 0.27 9.66 8.10
N TRP A 73 0.67 10.45 7.10
CA TRP A 73 1.27 11.77 7.32
C TRP A 73 0.37 12.75 8.06
N ASP A 74 -0.91 12.76 7.69
CA ASP A 74 -1.90 13.63 8.28
C ASP A 74 -2.60 13.02 9.51
N GLY A 75 -2.20 11.82 9.94
CA GLY A 75 -2.75 11.16 11.12
C GLY A 75 -4.22 10.73 11.00
N LYS A 76 -4.71 10.48 9.78
CA LYS A 76 -6.10 10.07 9.53
C LYS A 76 -6.37 8.65 10.05
N ALA A 77 -7.21 8.53 11.06
CA ALA A 77 -7.51 7.23 11.68
C ALA A 77 -8.27 6.25 10.78
N TRP A 78 -9.11 6.77 9.88
CA TRP A 78 -9.98 5.97 9.03
C TRP A 78 -9.22 5.08 8.04
N ILE A 79 -7.98 5.46 7.66
CA ILE A 79 -7.20 4.73 6.65
C ILE A 79 -6.70 3.36 7.15
N ARG A 80 -6.60 3.18 8.48
CA ARG A 80 -5.95 1.99 9.06
C ARG A 80 -6.63 0.69 8.66
N ILE A 81 -7.96 0.63 8.72
CA ILE A 81 -8.74 -0.57 8.38
C ILE A 81 -8.68 -0.85 6.87
N PRO A 82 -8.95 0.12 5.97
CA PRO A 82 -8.72 -0.04 4.53
C PRO A 82 -7.32 -0.56 4.19
N THR A 83 -6.25 0.00 4.81
CA THR A 83 -4.88 -0.46 4.55
C THR A 83 -4.70 -1.93 4.88
N ILE A 84 -5.21 -2.39 6.02
CA ILE A 84 -5.10 -3.80 6.42
C ILE A 84 -5.84 -4.71 5.43
N ILE A 85 -7.02 -4.31 4.99
CA ILE A 85 -7.82 -5.07 4.02
C ILE A 85 -7.05 -5.19 2.70
N VAL A 86 -6.59 -4.07 2.14
CA VAL A 86 -5.87 -4.06 0.85
C VAL A 86 -4.59 -4.89 0.94
N LEU A 87 -3.79 -4.72 1.99
CA LEU A 87 -2.58 -5.52 2.19
C LEU A 87 -2.88 -7.02 2.28
N SER A 88 -3.99 -7.40 2.96
CA SER A 88 -4.40 -8.81 3.04
C SER A 88 -4.81 -9.35 1.66
N THR A 89 -5.52 -8.55 0.86
CA THR A 89 -5.85 -8.90 -0.52
C THR A 89 -4.59 -9.03 -1.39
N SER A 90 -3.61 -8.13 -1.24
CA SER A 90 -2.33 -8.21 -1.98
C SER A 90 -1.54 -9.48 -1.67
N VAL A 91 -1.56 -9.95 -0.41
CA VAL A 91 -0.98 -11.26 -0.05
C VAL A 91 -1.68 -12.38 -0.82
N ILE A 92 -3.02 -12.41 -0.82
CA ILE A 92 -3.78 -13.44 -1.56
C ILE A 92 -3.42 -13.42 -3.05
N VAL A 93 -3.38 -12.24 -3.68
CA VAL A 93 -3.02 -12.09 -5.10
C VAL A 93 -1.61 -12.60 -5.37
N THR A 94 -0.64 -12.26 -4.50
CA THR A 94 0.75 -12.73 -4.62
C THR A 94 0.85 -14.25 -4.61
N TRP A 95 0.11 -14.93 -3.73
CA TRP A 95 0.09 -16.40 -3.66
C TRP A 95 -0.60 -17.05 -4.86
N ILE A 96 -1.63 -16.41 -5.41
CA ILE A 96 -2.24 -16.86 -6.68
C ILE A 96 -1.21 -16.78 -7.80
N LEU A 97 -0.52 -15.65 -7.97
CA LEU A 97 0.50 -15.46 -8.99
C LEU A 97 1.65 -16.46 -8.85
N PHE A 98 2.10 -16.73 -7.63
CA PHE A 98 3.08 -17.77 -7.34
C PHE A 98 2.60 -19.16 -7.79
N SER A 99 1.33 -19.51 -7.55
CA SER A 99 0.75 -20.80 -7.95
C SER A 99 0.75 -21.01 -9.47
N PHE A 100 0.65 -19.93 -10.24
CA PHE A 100 0.75 -19.94 -11.70
C PHE A 100 2.19 -19.76 -12.22
N GLN A 101 3.21 -19.77 -11.35
CA GLN A 101 4.62 -19.57 -11.71
C GLN A 101 4.89 -18.20 -12.36
N LEU A 102 4.05 -17.20 -12.07
CA LEU A 102 4.19 -15.81 -12.53
C LEU A 102 5.00 -14.94 -11.56
N ALA A 103 5.41 -15.49 -10.41
CA ALA A 103 6.23 -14.83 -9.40
C ALA A 103 7.25 -15.81 -8.83
N SER A 104 8.44 -15.32 -8.46
CA SER A 104 9.46 -16.18 -7.85
C SER A 104 9.11 -16.51 -6.39
N ALA A 105 9.56 -17.68 -5.91
CA ALA A 105 9.34 -18.11 -4.54
C ALA A 105 9.93 -17.12 -3.52
N PHE A 106 11.14 -16.63 -3.80
CA PHE A 106 11.83 -15.69 -2.91
C PHE A 106 11.08 -14.35 -2.80
N GLU A 107 10.70 -13.74 -3.92
CA GLU A 107 9.95 -12.47 -3.92
C GLU A 107 8.59 -12.63 -3.23
N SER A 108 7.89 -13.73 -3.50
CA SER A 108 6.56 -13.99 -2.91
C SER A 108 6.62 -14.14 -1.40
N ILE A 109 7.62 -14.88 -0.88
CA ILE A 109 7.83 -15.09 0.56
C ILE A 109 8.25 -13.77 1.23
N LEU A 110 9.21 -13.06 0.63
CA LEU A 110 9.72 -11.81 1.18
C LEU A 110 8.63 -10.73 1.23
N SER A 111 7.89 -10.54 0.13
CA SER A 111 6.77 -9.61 0.03
C SER A 111 5.67 -9.90 1.05
N THR A 112 5.29 -11.18 1.19
CA THR A 112 4.29 -11.61 2.17
C THR A 112 4.76 -11.35 3.60
N ALA A 113 6.03 -11.64 3.91
CA ALA A 113 6.59 -11.44 5.25
C ALA A 113 6.61 -9.94 5.63
N LEU A 114 7.07 -9.08 4.72
CA LEU A 114 7.10 -7.63 4.93
C LEU A 114 5.68 -7.07 5.12
N THR A 115 4.74 -7.50 4.28
CA THR A 115 3.33 -7.14 4.40
C THR A 115 2.75 -7.56 5.75
N GLY A 116 3.06 -8.78 6.21
CA GLY A 116 2.65 -9.29 7.51
C GLY A 116 3.17 -8.45 8.67
N VAL A 117 4.44 -8.02 8.63
CA VAL A 117 5.03 -7.12 9.65
C VAL A 117 4.28 -5.80 9.71
N VAL A 118 3.95 -5.20 8.56
CA VAL A 118 3.20 -3.93 8.49
C VAL A 118 1.79 -4.11 9.07
N ILE A 119 1.08 -5.19 8.73
CA ILE A 119 -0.25 -5.48 9.28
C ILE A 119 -0.20 -5.60 10.81
N ILE A 120 0.74 -6.40 11.34
CA ILE A 120 0.91 -6.58 12.79
C ILE A 120 1.21 -5.24 13.47
N TYR A 121 2.06 -4.42 12.85
CA TYR A 121 2.37 -3.08 13.37
C TYR A 121 1.13 -2.18 13.41
N LEU A 122 0.31 -2.17 12.36
CA LEU A 122 -0.91 -1.36 12.29
C LEU A 122 -1.99 -1.82 13.27
N LEU A 123 -2.01 -3.11 13.64
CA LEU A 123 -2.92 -3.65 14.65
C LEU A 123 -2.49 -3.34 16.09
N LYS A 124 -1.26 -2.87 16.31
CA LYS A 124 -0.72 -2.61 17.65
C LYS A 124 -1.52 -1.53 18.37
N SER A 125 -1.84 -1.77 19.64
CA SER A 125 -2.66 -0.86 20.47
C SER A 125 -2.06 0.55 20.59
N SER A 126 -0.73 0.69 20.58
CA SER A 126 -0.05 1.98 20.58
C SER A 126 -0.31 2.80 19.31
N VAL A 127 -0.38 2.13 18.14
CA VAL A 127 -0.68 2.77 16.86
C VAL A 127 -2.16 3.14 16.80
N LYS A 128 -3.03 2.27 17.32
CA LYS A 128 -4.47 2.57 17.44
C LYS A 128 -4.73 3.84 18.26
N LYS A 129 -4.12 3.93 19.44
CA LYS A 129 -4.24 5.11 20.32
C LYS A 129 -3.73 6.39 19.67
N TYR A 130 -2.63 6.34 18.93
CA TYR A 130 -2.12 7.50 18.19
C TYR A 130 -3.16 8.06 17.21
N PHE A 131 -3.76 7.19 16.38
CA PHE A 131 -4.76 7.61 15.41
C PHE A 131 -6.04 8.13 16.07
N GLU A 132 -6.48 7.52 17.18
CA GLU A 132 -7.64 7.99 17.95
C GLU A 132 -7.40 9.39 18.54
N GLN A 133 -6.20 9.63 19.08
CA GLN A 133 -5.80 10.93 19.63
C GLN A 133 -5.69 12.02 18.56
N CYS A 134 -5.23 11.68 17.35
CA CYS A 134 -5.24 12.60 16.20
C CYS A 134 -6.68 12.98 15.79
N ASN A 135 -7.63 12.04 15.90
CA ASN A 135 -9.01 12.26 15.48
C ASN A 135 -9.84 13.04 16.52
N SER A 136 -9.47 12.95 17.81
CA SER A 136 -10.12 13.69 18.91
C SER A 136 -9.58 15.11 19.12
N GLY A 137 -8.57 15.52 18.34
CA GLY A 137 -7.92 16.82 18.46
C GLY A 137 -8.58 17.96 17.66
N PHE A 138 -9.79 17.73 17.14
CA PHE A 138 -10.65 18.72 16.49
C PHE A 138 -11.86 19.01 17.38
#